data_AF-A0A951CP14-F1
#
_entry.id   AF-A0A951CP14-F1
#
_cell.length_a   1.000
_cell.length_b   1.000
_cell.length_c   1.000
_cell.angle_alpha   90.00
_cell.angle_beta   90.00
_cell.angle_gamma   90.00
#
_symmetry.space_group_name_H-M   'P 1'
#
loop_
_entity.id
_entity.type
_entity.pdbx_description
1 polymer ?
#
loop_
_entity_poly.entity_id
_entity_poly.type
_entity_poly.pdbx_seq_one_letter_code
_entity_poly.pdbx_strand_id
1 'polypeptide(L)' 'MTHSDVDETVVRDCLRDKVSRFEQPRDIRIVGSIPRNPAGKVLRNELPTRTRD' A
#
# COMPACT_ATOMS: atom_id res chain seq x y z
N MET A 1 -12.21 -18.46 4.04
CA MET A 1 -12.60 -17.61 2.90
C MET A 1 -11.44 -16.66 2.66
N THR A 2 -10.53 -17.01 1.75
CA THR A 2 -9.26 -16.29 1.53
C THR A 2 -9.47 -15.21 0.47
N HIS A 3 -9.60 -13.95 0.89
CA HIS A 3 -9.58 -12.81 -0.02
C HIS A 3 -8.17 -12.66 -0.59
N SER A 4 -7.95 -13.04 -1.85
CA SER A 4 -6.61 -13.00 -2.47
C SER A 4 -6.67 -12.61 -3.95
N ASP A 5 -7.46 -11.60 -4.31
CA ASP A 5 -7.48 -11.05 -5.68
C ASP A 5 -6.73 -9.71 -5.81
N VAL A 6 -6.22 -9.15 -4.72
CA VAL A 6 -5.47 -7.88 -4.74
C VAL A 6 -4.08 -8.11 -4.20
N ASP A 7 -3.10 -8.04 -5.09
CA ASP A 7 -1.68 -8.05 -4.79
C ASP A 7 -0.98 -6.79 -5.35
N GLU A 8 0.33 -6.72 -5.15
CA GLU A 8 1.15 -5.59 -5.62
C GLU A 8 1.14 -5.43 -7.15
N THR A 9 1.01 -6.52 -7.89
CA THR A 9 1.02 -6.53 -9.36
C THR A 9 -0.26 -5.89 -9.88
N VAL A 10 -1.41 -6.32 -9.36
CA VAL A 10 -2.73 -5.76 -9.72
C VAL A 10 -2.77 -4.25 -9.45
N VAL A 11 -2.25 -3.81 -8.30
CA VAL A 11 -2.20 -2.38 -7.96
C VAL A 11 -1.26 -1.63 -8.90
N ARG A 12 -0.07 -2.16 -9.20
CA ARG A 12 0.89 -1.52 -10.11
C ARG A 12 0.33 -1.37 -11.53
N ASP A 13 -0.36 -2.39 -12.02
CA ASP A 13 -0.99 -2.37 -13.34
C ASP A 13 -2.10 -1.32 -13.41
N CYS A 14 -2.95 -1.25 -12.37
CA CYS A 14 -3.99 -0.23 -12.26
C CYS A 14 -3.43 1.21 -12.26
N LEU A 15 -2.28 1.44 -11.63
CA LEU A 15 -1.66 2.77 -11.54
C LEU A 15 -0.98 3.20 -12.84
N ARG A 16 -0.54 2.26 -13.67
CA ARG A 16 0.23 2.51 -14.90
C ARG A 16 -0.47 3.49 -15.84
N ASP A 17 -1.78 3.34 -15.99
CA ASP A 17 -2.58 4.10 -16.95
C ASP A 17 -3.30 5.29 -16.30
N LYS A 18 -3.17 5.47 -14.98
CA LYS A 18 -3.89 6.49 -14.20
C LYS A 18 -3.01 7.65 -13.76
N VAL A 19 -1.72 7.40 -13.53
CA VAL A 19 -0.79 8.40 -13.00
C VAL A 19 0.56 8.31 -13.72
N SER A 20 1.29 9.43 -13.75
CA SER A 20 2.61 9.46 -14.37
C SER A 20 3.57 8.53 -13.63
N ARG A 21 4.62 8.06 -14.33
CA ARG A 21 5.65 7.20 -13.75
C ARG A 21 6.30 7.79 -12.50
N PHE A 22 6.40 9.12 -12.40
CA PHE A 22 7.01 9.81 -11.26
C PHE A 22 6.11 9.85 -10.01
N GLU A 23 4.80 9.73 -10.19
CA GLU A 23 3.82 9.68 -9.10
C GLU A 23 3.58 8.26 -8.61
N GLN A 24 3.97 7.24 -9.39
CA GLN A 24 3.79 5.85 -9.00
C GLN A 24 4.64 5.51 -7.77
N PRO A 25 4.07 4.79 -6.79
CA PRO A 25 4.78 4.40 -5.59
C PRO A 25 5.91 3.43 -5.93
N ARG A 26 7.08 3.66 -5.32
CA ARG A 26 8.27 2.81 -5.52
C ARG A 26 8.13 1.44 -4.85
N ASP A 27 7.36 1.38 -3.78
CA ASP A 27 7.10 0.17 -2.98
C ASP A 27 5.60 0.10 -2.70
N ILE A 28 5.02 -1.09 -2.80
CA ILE A 28 3.61 -1.35 -2.48
C ILE A 28 3.62 -2.51 -1.50
N ARG A 29 2.97 -2.35 -0.36
CA ARG A 29 2.83 -3.41 0.64
C ARG A 29 1.35 -3.62 0.94
N ILE A 30 0.88 -4.83 0.73
CA ILE A 30 -0.48 -5.22 1.12
C ILE A 30 -0.47 -5.62 2.59
N VAL A 31 -1.31 -4.96 3.39
CA VAL A 31 -1.40 -5.16 4.83
C VAL A 31 -2.83 -5.50 5.22
N GLY A 32 -2.99 -6.30 6.28
CA GLY A 32 -4.32 -6.66 6.79
C GLY A 32 -5.08 -5.46 7.39
N SER A 33 -4.37 -4.44 7.87
CA SER A 33 -4.97 -3.22 8.42
C SER A 33 -4.02 -2.03 8.34
N ILE A 34 -4.60 -0.83 8.27
CA ILE A 34 -3.86 0.43 8.36
C ILE A 34 -3.90 0.92 9.82
N PRO A 35 -2.74 1.19 10.47
CA PRO A 35 -2.71 1.69 11.84
C PRO A 35 -3.37 3.06 11.92
N ARG A 36 -4.32 3.19 12.85
CA ARG A 36 -5.10 4.41 13.07
C ARG A 36 -5.22 4.73 14.55
N ASN A 37 -5.28 6.00 14.88
CA ASN A 37 -5.61 6.46 16.23
C ASN A 37 -7.13 6.31 16.51
N PRO A 38 -7.60 6.51 17.76
CA PRO A 38 -9.03 6.40 18.10
C PRO A 38 -9.95 7.35 17.32
N ALA A 39 -9.43 8.48 16.82
CA ALA A 39 -10.18 9.40 15.96
C ALA A 39 -10.16 8.99 14.47
N GLY A 40 -9.58 7.83 14.14
CA GLY A 40 -9.50 7.28 12.79
C GLY A 40 -8.39 7.85 11.92
N LYS A 41 -7.50 8.70 12.44
CA LYS A 41 -6.36 9.24 11.67
C LYS A 41 -5.27 8.18 11.49
N VAL A 42 -4.68 8.11 10.31
CA VAL A 42 -3.58 7.17 10.01
C VAL A 42 -2.32 7.55 10.79
N LEU A 43 -1.74 6.58 11.48
CA LEU A 43 -0.48 6.71 12.21
C LEU A 43 0.68 6.41 11.25
N ARG A 44 1.13 7.43 10.50
CA ARG A 44 2.12 7.26 9.42
C ARG A 44 3.44 6.66 9.89
N ASN A 45 3.87 6.96 11.11
CA ASN A 45 5.13 6.47 11.67
C ASN A 45 5.07 4.97 12.05
N GLU A 46 3.87 4.40 12.13
CA GLU A 46 3.64 2.98 12.43
C GLU A 46 3.37 2.15 11.17
N LEU A 47 3.34 2.79 9.98
CA LEU A 47 3.24 2.05 8.73
C LEU A 47 4.49 1.17 8.56
N PRO A 48 4.34 -0.04 7.99
CA PRO A 48 5.49 -0.89 7.72
C PRO A 48 6.50 -0.14 6.85
N THR A 49 7.69 0.06 7.41
CA THR A 49 8.79 0.63 6.65
C THR A 49 9.43 -0.47 5.82
N ARG A 50 10.15 -0.05 4.78
CA ARG A 50 10.94 -0.95 3.98
C ARG A 50 12.08 -1.51 4.83
N THR A 51 11.92 -2.72 5.34
CA THR A 51 13.05 -3.51 5.85
C THR A 51 14.06 -3.66 4.71
N ARG A 52 15.31 -3.28 4.97
CA ARG A 52 16.44 -3.57 4.07
C ARG A 52 16.95 -4.94 4.49
N ASP A 53 16.72 -5.95 3.66
CA ASP A 53 17.47 -7.21 3.73
C ASP A 53 18.90 -7.00 3.18
#